data_AF-A0A946B4T0-F1
#
_entry.id   AF-A0A946B4T0-F1
#
_cell.length_a   1.000
_cell.length_b   1.000
_cell.length_c   1.000
_cell.angle_alpha   90.00
_cell.angle_beta   90.00
_cell.angle_gamma   90.00
#
_symmetry.space_group_name_H-M   'P 1'
#
loop_
_entity.id
_entity.type
_entity.pdbx_description
1 polymer ?
#
loop_
_entity_poly.entity_id
_entity_poly.type
_entity_poly.pdbx_seq_one_letter_code
_entity_poly.pdbx_strand_id
1 'polypeptide(L)' 'MPTIASDKLEDVCRQIALARGSDAAEAELVATNLVGANLTGHDSHGVGMLPRYIKATFTGELAINSHAEVVTDQGVILQI' A
#
# COMPACT_ATOMS: atom_id res chain seq x y z
N MET A 1 -19.79 13.38 -5.03
CA MET A 1 -18.76 12.32 -4.98
C MET A 1 -19.48 10.99 -4.81
N PRO A 2 -19.20 9.95 -5.62
CA PRO A 2 -19.89 8.67 -5.45
C PRO A 2 -19.52 8.05 -4.10
N THR A 3 -20.48 7.42 -3.44
CA THR A 3 -20.24 6.59 -2.25
C THR A 3 -19.95 5.16 -2.70
N ILE A 4 -18.81 4.63 -2.30
CA ILE A 4 -18.37 3.26 -2.60
C ILE A 4 -18.23 2.53 -1.27
N ALA A 5 -18.69 1.27 -1.22
CA ALA A 5 -18.51 0.43 -0.04
C ALA A 5 -17.03 0.10 0.15
N SER A 6 -16.52 0.17 1.39
CA SER A 6 -15.10 0.06 1.69
C SER A 6 -14.54 -1.31 1.30
N ASP A 7 -15.27 -2.39 1.58
CA ASP A 7 -14.92 -3.76 1.21
C ASP A 7 -14.69 -3.93 -0.30
N LYS A 8 -15.56 -3.33 -1.11
CA LYS A 8 -15.42 -3.34 -2.58
C LYS A 8 -14.23 -2.51 -3.04
N LEU A 9 -13.97 -1.39 -2.37
CA LEU A 9 -12.86 -0.52 -2.72
C LEU A 9 -11.51 -1.16 -2.35
N GLU A 10 -11.45 -1.84 -1.20
CA GLU A 10 -10.30 -2.64 -0.76
C GLU A 10 -10.03 -3.77 -1.74
N ASP A 11 -11.06 -4.54 -2.14
CA ASP A 11 -10.90 -5.63 -3.11
C ASP A 11 -10.33 -5.12 -4.44
N VAL A 12 -10.84 -4.01 -4.97
CA VAL A 12 -10.31 -3.41 -6.21
C VAL A 12 -8.85 -3.01 -6.05
N CYS A 13 -8.50 -2.35 -4.94
CA CYS A 13 -7.12 -1.91 -4.69
C CYS A 13 -6.15 -3.09 -4.55
N ARG A 14 -6.58 -4.14 -3.85
CA ARG A 14 -5.84 -5.39 -3.67
C ARG A 14 -5.60 -6.09 -5.01
N GLN A 15 -6.64 -6.21 -5.85
CA GLN A 15 -6.52 -6.82 -7.18
C GLN A 15 -5.57 -6.05 -8.10
N ILE A 16 -5.55 -4.72 -8.02
CA ILE A 16 -4.59 -3.90 -8.77
C ILE A 16 -3.15 -4.16 -8.31
N ALA A 17 -2.90 -4.24 -7.01
CA ALA A 17 -1.57 -4.55 -6.46
C ALA A 17 -1.12 -5.97 -6.84
N LEU A 18 -2.01 -6.96 -6.73
CA LEU A 18 -1.77 -8.34 -7.20
C LEU A 18 -1.43 -8.38 -8.70
N ALA A 19 -2.21 -7.68 -9.52
CA ALA A 19 -1.98 -7.62 -10.96
C ALA A 19 -0.63 -6.97 -11.32
N ARG A 20 -0.12 -6.07 -10.47
CA ARG A 20 1.23 -5.53 -10.62
C ARG A 20 2.32 -6.53 -10.24
N GLY A 21 2.00 -7.52 -9.41
CA GLY A 21 2.93 -8.57 -8.98
C GLY A 21 3.31 -8.51 -7.51
N SER A 22 2.61 -7.70 -6.69
CA SER A 22 2.73 -7.80 -5.24
C SER A 22 2.22 -9.15 -4.76
N ASP A 23 2.86 -9.71 -3.75
CA ASP A 23 2.40 -10.91 -3.06
C ASP A 23 1.08 -10.64 -2.33
N ALA A 24 0.32 -11.71 -2.06
CA ALA A 24 -1.02 -11.59 -1.48
C ALA A 24 -1.05 -10.80 -0.17
N ALA A 25 -0.04 -10.97 0.69
CA ALA A 25 0.06 -10.24 1.95
C ALA A 25 0.38 -8.75 1.74
N GLU A 26 1.28 -8.41 0.81
CA GLU A 26 1.60 -7.01 0.49
C GLU A 26 0.39 -6.29 -0.13
N ALA A 27 -0.30 -6.95 -1.07
CA ALA A 27 -1.48 -6.40 -1.72
C ALA A 27 -2.62 -6.09 -0.71
N GLU A 28 -2.83 -6.99 0.25
CA GLU A 28 -3.80 -6.80 1.35
C GLU A 28 -3.43 -5.60 2.22
N LEU A 29 -2.18 -5.49 2.64
CA LEU A 29 -1.69 -4.40 3.47
C LEU A 29 -1.81 -3.04 2.77
N VAL A 30 -1.43 -2.97 1.49
CA VAL A 30 -1.55 -1.74 0.68
C VAL A 30 -3.01 -1.32 0.56
N ALA A 31 -3.90 -2.24 0.21
CA ALA A 31 -5.32 -1.94 0.05
C ALA A 31 -5.96 -1.47 1.36
N THR A 32 -5.70 -2.18 2.45
CA THR A 32 -6.21 -1.86 3.79
C THR A 32 -5.76 -0.46 4.23
N ASN A 33 -4.48 -0.13 4.07
CA ASN A 33 -3.97 1.18 4.47
C ASN A 33 -4.54 2.32 3.62
N LEU A 34 -4.64 2.14 2.30
CA LEU A 34 -5.19 3.16 1.41
C LEU A 34 -6.67 3.43 1.69
N VAL A 35 -7.49 2.39 1.85
CA VAL A 35 -8.92 2.58 2.17
C VAL A 35 -9.10 3.07 3.60
N GLY A 36 -8.28 2.61 4.54
CA GLY A 36 -8.24 3.15 5.91
C GLY A 36 -7.97 4.65 5.97
N ALA A 37 -7.07 5.16 5.11
CA ALA A 37 -6.83 6.60 4.99
C ALA A 37 -8.07 7.35 4.48
N ASN A 38 -8.82 6.81 3.51
CA ASN A 38 -10.09 7.40 3.08
C ASN A 38 -11.15 7.37 4.20
N LEU A 39 -11.29 6.25 4.90
CA LEU A 39 -12.27 6.09 5.99
C LEU A 39 -12.00 7.02 7.19
N THR A 40 -10.74 7.41 7.39
CA THR A 40 -10.34 8.36 8.44
C THR A 40 -10.31 9.82 7.97
N GLY A 41 -10.71 10.11 6.73
CA GLY A 41 -10.78 11.46 6.18
C GLY A 41 -9.45 12.04 5.65
N HIS A 42 -8.42 11.20 5.50
CA HIS A 42 -7.10 11.58 4.96
C HIS A 42 -6.96 11.22 3.47
N ASP A 43 -7.86 11.74 2.63
CA ASP A 43 -7.97 11.36 1.21
C ASP A 43 -6.68 11.55 0.39
N SER A 44 -5.82 12.50 0.79
CA SER A 44 -4.50 12.72 0.17
C SER A 44 -3.54 11.53 0.29
N HIS A 45 -3.79 10.63 1.23
CA HIS A 45 -3.03 9.39 1.45
C HIS A 45 -3.85 8.14 1.08
N GLY A 46 -5.08 8.29 0.60
CA GLY A 46 -5.99 7.19 0.30
C GLY A 46 -5.82 6.63 -1.12
N VAL A 47 -6.85 5.96 -1.64
CA VAL A 47 -6.80 5.22 -2.92
C VAL A 47 -6.34 6.03 -4.13
N GLY A 48 -6.43 7.37 -4.07
CA GLY A 48 -5.87 8.27 -5.08
C GLY A 48 -4.34 8.17 -5.23
N MET A 49 -3.64 7.61 -4.25
CA MET A 49 -2.19 7.34 -4.30
C MET A 49 -1.84 6.08 -5.10
N LEU A 50 -2.77 5.15 -5.28
CA LEU A 50 -2.48 3.87 -5.93
C LEU A 50 -1.90 4.03 -7.36
N PRO A 51 -2.41 4.91 -8.24
CA PRO A 51 -1.79 5.15 -9.55
C PRO A 51 -0.33 5.62 -9.46
N ARG A 52 0.01 6.42 -8.44
CA ARG A 52 1.39 6.87 -8.21
C ARG A 52 2.29 5.70 -7.82
N TYR A 53 1.83 4.84 -6.91
CA TYR A 53 2.59 3.65 -6.50
C TYR A 53 2.83 2.74 -7.69
N ILE A 54 1.78 2.42 -8.46
CA ILE A 54 1.90 1.61 -9.66
C ILE A 54 2.90 2.23 -10.65
N LYS A 55 2.85 3.55 -10.89
CA LYS A 55 3.85 4.22 -11.74
C LYS A 55 5.28 4.08 -11.21
N ALA A 56 5.49 4.26 -9.91
CA ALA A 56 6.80 4.17 -9.26
C ALA A 56 7.42 2.76 -9.40
N THR A 57 6.59 1.71 -9.43
CA THR A 57 7.09 0.35 -9.70
C THR A 57 7.58 0.16 -11.14
N PHE A 58 7.10 0.93 -12.11
CA PHE A 58 7.60 0.87 -13.50
C PHE A 58 8.90 1.66 -13.67
N THR A 59 9.09 2.73 -12.89
CA THR A 59 10.33 3.54 -12.92
C THR A 59 11.43 2.98 -12.03
N GLY A 60 11.14 1.96 -11.21
CA GLY A 60 12.08 1.38 -10.25
C GLY A 60 12.25 2.21 -8.97
N GLU A 61 11.45 3.26 -8.79
CA GLU A 61 11.42 4.07 -7.57
C GLU A 61 10.78 3.33 -6.39
N LEU A 62 9.91 2.36 -6.67
CA LEU A 62 9.26 1.52 -5.68
C LEU A 62 9.54 0.04 -5.99
N ALA A 63 10.23 -0.63 -5.07
CA ALA A 63 10.41 -2.07 -5.10
C ALA A 63 9.22 -2.75 -4.39
N ILE A 64 8.53 -3.63 -5.11
CA ILE A 64 7.47 -4.49 -4.55
C ILE A 64 8.09 -5.73 -3.89
N ASN A 65 7.35 -6.38 -3.01
CA ASN A 65 7.75 -7.58 -2.28
C ASN A 65 9.06 -7.41 -1.52
N SER A 66 9.30 -6.20 -1.04
CA SER A 66 10.51 -5.82 -0.31
C SER A 66 10.16 -5.62 1.15
N HIS A 67 11.06 -6.07 2.02
CA HIS A 67 10.88 -6.00 3.46
C HIS A 67 11.96 -5.13 4.09
N ALA A 68 11.61 -4.45 5.17
CA ALA A 68 12.59 -3.71 5.94
C ALA A 68 13.58 -4.68 6.58
N GLU A 69 14.87 -4.36 6.52
CA GLU A 69 15.95 -5.21 7.01
C GLU A 69 16.62 -4.54 8.21
N VAL A 70 16.86 -5.28 9.30
CA VAL A 70 17.53 -4.70 10.46
C VAL A 70 18.99 -4.40 10.14
N VAL A 71 19.34 -3.12 10.17
CA VAL A 71 20.71 -2.61 9.97
C VAL A 71 21.50 -2.64 11.28
N THR A 72 20.87 -2.25 12.39
CA THR A 72 21.47 -2.33 13.72
C THR A 72 20.41 -2.54 14.80
N ASP A 73 20.77 -3.30 15.84
CA ASP A 73 19.97 -3.55 17.03
C ASP A 73 20.77 -3.10 18.26
N GLN A 74 20.25 -2.07 18.94
CA GLN A 74 20.81 -1.50 20.17
C GLN A 74 19.82 -1.61 21.34
N GLY A 75 19.12 -2.74 21.44
CA GLY A 75 18.19 -3.05 22.52
C GLY A 75 16.85 -2.34 22.35
N VAL A 76 16.73 -1.10 22.84
CA VAL A 76 15.47 -0.32 22.72
C VAL A 76 15.34 0.42 21.38
N ILE A 77 16.35 0.30 20.51
CA ILE A 77 16.39 0.94 19.19
C ILE A 77 16.69 -0.12 18.13
N LEU A 78 15.81 -0.23 17.15
CA LEU A 78 16.04 -0.95 15.90
C LEU A 78 16.14 0.07 14.76
N GLN A 79 17.21 -0.01 13.98
CA GLN A 79 17.31 0.67 12.71
C GLN A 79 16.99 -0.33 11.61
N ILE A 80 16.08 0.04 10.72
CA ILE A 80 15.67 -0.72 9.54
C ILE A 80 15.95 0.06 8.25
#